data_AF-A0A3A4FB43-F1
#
_entry.id   AF-A0A3A4FB43-F1
#
_cell.length_a   1.000
_cell.length_b   1.000
_cell.length_c   1.000
_cell.angle_alpha   90.00
_cell.angle_beta   90.00
_cell.angle_gamma   90.00
#
_symmetry.space_group_name_H-M   'P 1'
#
loop_
_entity.id
_entity.type
_entity.pdbx_description
1 polymer ?
#
loop_
_entity_poly.entity_id
_entity_poly.type
_entity_poly.pdbx_seq_one_letter_code
_entity_poly.pdbx_strand_id
1 'polypeptide(L)'
;MILGAIPGATPDKWATRWRQRFPDHALEVKYYDDTGQLERLSSGTVDIGYVRFREQESQLNTELFHRVLLYREDPVVCAAAEHWIAAADDSVDAADLIDEAFVDPVQILQRSRDSAAGVGADAGSAPQSLDVHSTRSGASLAGAERIALEVAASGAGVVVLPNSVARVLSRRDVVIRRIAGAAGYETGLAWLRARDSDLIQEFIGIARGRKEGSPRSSLSSQEPPAKSNRSPGGQKLRSQSGARAGRSGRPRKPRRR
;
A
#
# COMPACT_ATOMS: atom_id res chain seq x y z
N MET A 1 -6.05 16.21 -6.39
CA MET A 1 -4.85 15.47 -5.93
C MET A 1 -4.81 14.12 -6.63
N ILE A 2 -3.64 13.70 -7.09
CA ILE A 2 -3.43 12.46 -7.84
C ILE A 2 -2.58 11.50 -7.01
N LEU A 3 -3.12 10.31 -6.74
CA LEU A 3 -2.41 9.19 -6.15
C LEU A 3 -1.94 8.23 -7.25
N GLY A 4 -0.62 8.05 -7.39
CA GLY A 4 -0.02 7.00 -8.21
C GLY A 4 -0.01 5.67 -7.47
N ALA A 5 -0.84 4.72 -7.89
CA ALA A 5 -0.84 3.34 -7.41
C ALA A 5 0.02 2.44 -8.30
N ILE A 6 0.53 1.37 -7.71
CA ILE A 6 1.40 0.37 -8.35
C ILE A 6 0.73 -1.02 -8.32
N PRO A 7 1.19 -2.04 -9.07
CA PRO A 7 0.63 -3.37 -9.03
C PRO A 7 0.66 -4.00 -7.63
N GLY A 8 -0.48 -4.58 -7.23
CA GLY A 8 -0.67 -5.15 -5.89
C GLY A 8 -1.11 -4.15 -4.82
N ALA A 9 -1.10 -2.84 -5.11
CA ALA A 9 -1.63 -1.82 -4.22
C ALA A 9 -3.18 -1.85 -4.16
N THR A 10 -3.75 -1.49 -3.00
CA THR A 10 -5.21 -1.49 -2.76
C THR A 10 -5.70 -0.16 -2.16
N PRO A 11 -5.67 0.95 -2.94
CA PRO A 11 -5.98 2.28 -2.44
C PRO A 11 -7.48 2.53 -2.20
N ASP A 12 -8.38 1.64 -2.63
CA ASP A 12 -9.83 1.87 -2.68
C ASP A 12 -10.43 2.27 -1.34
N LYS A 13 -9.94 1.66 -0.24
CA LYS A 13 -10.41 2.00 1.12
C LYS A 13 -10.04 3.43 1.49
N TRP A 14 -8.85 3.91 1.12
CA TRP A 14 -8.43 5.27 1.38
C TRP A 14 -9.15 6.26 0.48
N ALA A 15 -9.29 5.93 -0.80
CA ALA A 15 -10.02 6.77 -1.75
C ALA A 15 -11.49 6.94 -1.38
N THR A 16 -12.13 5.87 -0.90
CA THR A 16 -13.52 5.91 -0.41
C THR A 16 -13.64 6.79 0.83
N ARG A 17 -12.77 6.60 1.83
CA ARG A 17 -12.77 7.45 3.04
C ARG A 17 -12.47 8.91 2.73
N TRP A 18 -11.58 9.17 1.78
CA TRP A 18 -11.26 10.51 1.32
C TRP A 18 -12.50 11.21 0.75
N ARG A 19 -13.17 10.59 -0.23
CA ARG A 19 -14.38 11.14 -0.85
C ARG A 19 -15.51 11.39 0.14
N GLN A 20 -15.62 10.54 1.17
CA GLN A 20 -16.60 10.71 2.24
C GLN A 20 -16.28 11.92 3.12
N ARG A 21 -15.01 12.12 3.46
CA ARG A 21 -14.59 13.17 4.42
C ARG A 21 -14.35 14.53 3.78
N PHE A 22 -13.94 14.55 2.51
CA PHE A 22 -13.54 15.74 1.77
C PHE A 22 -14.20 15.75 0.38
N PRO A 23 -15.54 15.82 0.29
CA PRO A 23 -16.26 15.72 -0.99
C PRO A 23 -15.88 16.81 -1.99
N ASP A 24 -15.50 18.00 -1.50
CA ASP A 24 -15.10 19.14 -2.34
C ASP A 24 -13.63 19.05 -2.82
N HIS A 25 -12.86 18.08 -2.34
CA HIS A 25 -11.47 17.88 -2.73
C HIS A 25 -11.30 16.59 -3.53
N ALA A 26 -11.20 16.72 -4.85
CA ALA A 26 -11.05 15.57 -5.74
C ALA A 26 -9.74 14.79 -5.48
N LEU A 27 -9.87 13.48 -5.32
CA LEU A 27 -8.78 12.51 -5.33
C LEU A 27 -8.94 11.57 -6.52
N GLU A 28 -7.97 11.62 -7.43
CA GLU A 28 -7.84 10.70 -8.55
C GLU A 28 -6.82 9.62 -8.22
N VAL A 29 -7.12 8.37 -8.54
CA VAL A 29 -6.19 7.24 -8.40
C VAL A 29 -5.81 6.79 -9.80
N LYS A 30 -4.51 6.88 -10.12
CA LYS A 30 -3.95 6.43 -11.40
C LYS A 30 -3.01 5.26 -11.16
N TYR A 31 -3.13 4.22 -11.96
CA TYR A 31 -2.29 3.02 -11.87
C TYR A 31 -1.12 3.11 -12.85
N TYR A 32 0.05 2.69 -12.39
CA TYR A 32 1.30 2.64 -13.12
C TYR A 32 2.02 1.33 -12.80
N ASP A 33 3.09 1.03 -13.53
CA ASP A 33 4.05 0.01 -13.11
C ASP A 33 4.94 0.54 -11.96
N ASP A 34 5.62 -0.37 -11.24
CA ASP A 34 6.52 -0.01 -10.12
C ASP A 34 7.59 0.99 -10.55
N THR A 35 8.16 0.76 -11.73
CA THR A 35 9.24 1.56 -12.29
C THR A 35 8.78 2.98 -12.63
N GLY A 36 9.64 3.97 -12.36
CA GLY A 36 9.41 5.38 -12.71
C GLY A 36 8.56 6.17 -11.71
N GLN A 37 8.20 5.61 -10.55
CA GLN A 37 7.36 6.33 -9.60
C GLN A 37 8.02 7.61 -9.05
N LEU A 38 9.32 7.55 -8.73
CA LEU A 38 10.04 8.72 -8.23
C LEU A 38 10.17 9.81 -9.31
N GLU A 39 10.27 9.42 -10.58
CA GLU A 39 10.26 10.33 -11.71
C GLU A 39 8.89 11.01 -11.86
N ARG A 40 7.79 10.24 -11.78
CA ARG A 40 6.42 10.77 -11.77
C ARG A 40 6.16 11.75 -10.62
N LEU A 41 6.72 11.49 -9.45
CA LEU A 41 6.66 12.43 -8.32
C LEU A 41 7.46 13.71 -8.62
N SER A 42 8.67 13.56 -9.16
CA SER A 42 9.58 14.69 -9.44
C SER A 42 9.02 15.60 -10.55
N SER A 43 8.42 15.04 -11.59
CA SER A 43 7.76 15.78 -12.66
C SER A 43 6.42 16.37 -12.25
N GLY A 44 5.82 15.87 -11.16
CA GLY A 44 4.50 16.25 -10.70
C GLY A 44 3.34 15.60 -11.46
N THR A 45 3.59 14.50 -12.18
CA THR A 45 2.54 13.66 -12.78
C THR A 45 1.61 13.07 -11.71
N VAL A 46 2.15 12.80 -10.51
CA VAL A 46 1.37 12.41 -9.33
C VAL A 46 1.79 13.26 -8.14
N ASP A 47 0.86 13.50 -7.21
CA ASP A 47 1.14 14.26 -5.98
C ASP A 47 1.68 13.35 -4.87
N ILE A 48 1.12 12.14 -4.78
CA ILE A 48 1.50 11.09 -3.83
C ILE A 48 1.69 9.80 -4.62
N GLY A 49 2.75 9.06 -4.35
CA GLY A 49 3.04 7.79 -5.02
C GLY A 49 3.24 6.66 -4.03
N TYR A 50 2.67 5.48 -4.34
CA TYR A 50 3.14 4.23 -3.73
C TYR A 50 4.59 3.99 -4.12
N VAL A 51 5.44 3.71 -3.15
CA VAL A 51 6.83 3.31 -3.39
C VAL A 51 7.06 1.95 -2.77
N ARG A 52 7.80 1.10 -3.47
CA ARG A 52 8.19 -0.22 -3.02
C ARG A 52 9.69 -0.39 -3.24
N PHE A 53 10.41 -0.77 -2.20
CA PHE A 53 11.84 -1.03 -2.25
C PHE A 53 12.13 -2.37 -1.60
N ARG A 54 13.17 -3.06 -2.07
CA ARG A 54 13.75 -4.15 -1.30
C ARG A 54 14.32 -3.63 0.01
N GLU A 55 14.13 -4.38 1.08
CA GLU A 55 14.80 -4.12 2.34
C GLU A 55 16.31 -4.05 2.11
N GLN A 56 16.99 -3.16 2.84
CA GLN A 56 18.43 -2.91 2.74
C GLN A 56 18.92 -2.22 1.45
N GLU A 57 18.08 -2.10 0.41
CA GLU A 57 18.41 -1.41 -0.85
C GLU A 57 17.85 0.04 -0.92
N SER A 58 17.12 0.49 0.09
CA SER A 58 16.36 1.75 0.02
C SER A 58 17.25 2.99 -0.14
N GLN A 59 17.11 3.69 -1.28
CA GLN A 59 17.77 4.98 -1.57
C GLN A 59 16.75 6.08 -1.95
N LEU A 60 15.59 6.15 -1.27
CA LEU A 60 14.75 7.34 -1.42
C LEU A 60 15.52 8.55 -0.87
N ASN A 61 15.78 9.55 -1.70
CA ASN A 61 16.42 10.79 -1.26
C ASN A 61 15.49 11.52 -0.27
N THR A 62 15.79 11.40 1.02
CA THR A 62 14.97 11.97 2.09
C THR A 62 15.06 13.48 2.19
N GLU A 63 15.98 14.14 1.49
CA GLU A 63 16.03 15.60 1.36
C GLU A 63 15.01 16.11 0.33
N LEU A 64 14.64 15.28 -0.64
CA LEU A 64 13.67 15.63 -1.68
C LEU A 64 12.26 15.11 -1.37
N PHE A 65 12.16 13.94 -0.72
CA PHE A 65 10.89 13.27 -0.50
C PHE A 65 10.60 13.07 0.99
N HIS A 66 9.33 13.27 1.34
CA HIS A 66 8.75 12.64 2.51
C HIS A 66 8.37 11.19 2.20
N ARG A 67 8.34 10.34 3.24
CA ARG A 67 7.81 8.97 3.14
C ARG A 67 7.11 8.51 4.41
N VAL A 68 6.17 7.60 4.23
CA VAL A 68 5.59 6.79 5.31
C VAL A 68 5.58 5.32 4.91
N LEU A 69 6.11 4.45 5.78
CA LEU A 69 6.00 3.01 5.62
C LEU A 69 4.56 2.58 5.94
N LEU A 70 3.96 1.77 5.09
CA LEU A 70 2.62 1.23 5.28
C LEU A 70 2.68 -0.21 5.79
N TYR A 71 3.43 -1.07 5.08
CA TYR A 71 3.57 -2.47 5.40
C TYR A 71 4.86 -3.05 4.80
N ARG A 72 5.24 -4.21 5.32
CA ARG A 72 6.25 -5.08 4.74
C ARG A 72 5.60 -6.23 4.01
N GLU A 73 6.25 -6.70 2.97
CA GLU A 73 5.75 -7.73 2.08
C GLU A 73 6.84 -8.76 1.83
N ASP A 74 6.51 -10.03 2.01
CA ASP A 74 7.45 -11.11 1.79
C ASP A 74 7.74 -11.27 0.28
N PRO A 75 9.00 -11.57 -0.09
CA PRO A 75 9.31 -12.05 -1.43
C PRO A 75 8.73 -13.45 -1.62
N VAL A 76 8.21 -13.70 -2.81
CA VAL A 76 7.77 -15.03 -3.22
C VAL A 76 8.47 -15.44 -4.51
N VAL A 77 8.86 -16.70 -4.58
CA VAL A 77 9.28 -17.33 -5.82
C VAL A 77 8.04 -17.89 -6.52
N CYS A 78 7.95 -17.62 -7.82
CA CYS A 78 6.93 -18.15 -8.70
C CYS A 78 7.60 -19.07 -9.72
N ALA A 79 7.09 -20.29 -9.86
CA ALA A 79 7.63 -21.31 -10.75
C ALA A 79 6.49 -22.11 -11.39
N ALA A 80 6.80 -22.86 -12.45
CA ALA A 80 5.85 -23.79 -13.06
C ALA A 80 5.30 -24.79 -12.03
N ALA A 81 4.04 -25.22 -12.20
CA ALA A 81 3.38 -26.14 -11.27
C ALA A 81 4.09 -27.50 -11.10
N GLU A 82 4.85 -27.93 -12.11
CA GLU A 82 5.65 -29.17 -12.09
C GLU A 82 7.08 -28.98 -11.56
N HIS A 83 7.45 -27.75 -11.17
CA HIS A 83 8.77 -27.45 -10.61
C HIS A 83 8.93 -28.04 -9.21
N TRP A 84 10.15 -28.36 -8.78
CA TRP A 84 10.40 -28.94 -7.44
C TRP A 84 9.92 -28.05 -6.29
N ILE A 85 9.87 -26.73 -6.51
CA ILE A 85 9.31 -25.73 -5.58
C ILE A 85 7.86 -26.07 -5.19
N ALA A 86 7.11 -26.75 -6.07
CA ALA A 86 5.75 -27.19 -5.79
C ALA A 86 5.66 -28.18 -4.62
N ALA A 87 6.75 -28.91 -4.34
CA ALA A 87 6.83 -29.88 -3.24
C ALA A 87 6.92 -29.22 -1.86
N ALA A 88 7.29 -27.93 -1.78
CA ALA A 88 7.22 -27.19 -0.54
C ALA A 88 5.75 -26.86 -0.19
N ASP A 89 5.41 -26.84 1.09
CA ASP A 89 4.06 -26.47 1.54
C ASP A 89 3.87 -24.94 1.52
N ASP A 90 4.75 -24.20 2.23
CA ASP A 90 4.58 -22.76 2.45
C ASP A 90 5.76 -21.91 1.94
N SER A 91 6.99 -22.41 2.07
CA SER A 91 8.22 -21.66 1.79
C SER A 91 9.37 -22.55 1.35
N VAL A 92 10.30 -21.95 0.62
CA VAL A 92 11.60 -22.52 0.25
C VAL A 92 12.71 -21.65 0.82
N ASP A 93 13.84 -22.24 1.19
CA ASP A 93 14.98 -21.47 1.68
C ASP A 93 15.70 -20.76 0.54
N ALA A 94 16.16 -19.53 0.78
CA ALA A 94 16.89 -18.76 -0.22
C ALA A 94 18.16 -19.47 -0.71
N ALA A 95 18.77 -20.30 0.14
CA ALA A 95 19.95 -21.09 -0.19
C ALA A 95 19.66 -22.19 -1.22
N ASP A 96 18.45 -22.74 -1.25
CA ASP A 96 18.05 -23.79 -2.21
C ASP A 96 17.74 -23.21 -3.60
N LEU A 97 17.56 -21.89 -3.69
CA LEU A 97 17.24 -21.20 -4.94
C LEU A 97 18.48 -20.69 -5.70
N ILE A 98 19.68 -20.80 -5.14
CA ILE A 98 20.88 -20.17 -5.72
C ILE A 98 21.26 -20.70 -7.10
N ASP A 99 20.94 -21.97 -7.37
CA ASP A 99 21.23 -22.65 -8.64
C ASP A 99 20.11 -22.49 -9.68
N GLU A 100 19.03 -21.78 -9.33
CA GLU A 100 17.90 -21.57 -10.22
C GLU A 100 18.16 -20.49 -11.27
N ALA A 101 17.57 -20.69 -12.45
CA ALA A 101 17.57 -19.67 -13.49
C ALA A 101 16.51 -18.59 -13.18
N PHE A 102 16.94 -17.42 -12.71
CA PHE A 102 16.03 -16.31 -12.42
C PHE A 102 15.69 -15.48 -13.65
N VAL A 103 14.39 -15.25 -13.85
CA VAL A 103 13.86 -14.28 -14.80
C VAL A 103 13.65 -12.96 -14.07
N ASP A 104 14.39 -11.93 -14.47
CA ASP A 104 14.33 -10.61 -13.86
C ASP A 104 13.42 -9.65 -14.67
N PRO A 105 12.27 -9.19 -14.09
CA PRO A 105 11.41 -8.19 -14.73
C PRO A 105 12.14 -6.89 -15.11
N VAL A 106 13.14 -6.46 -14.32
CA VAL A 106 13.89 -5.23 -14.60
C VAL A 106 14.73 -5.40 -15.88
N GLN A 107 15.35 -6.56 -16.08
CA GLN A 107 16.09 -6.87 -17.30
C GLN A 107 15.17 -7.00 -18.52
N ILE A 108 13.94 -7.45 -18.35
CA ILE A 108 12.93 -7.45 -19.43
C ILE A 108 12.64 -6.00 -19.86
N LEU A 109 12.37 -5.10 -18.92
CA LEU A 109 12.14 -3.68 -19.21
C LEU A 109 13.34 -3.02 -19.91
N GLN A 110 14.55 -3.28 -19.42
CA GLN A 110 15.78 -2.74 -20.02
C GLN A 110 15.94 -3.19 -21.48
N ARG A 111 15.77 -4.48 -21.76
CA ARG A 111 15.85 -5.02 -23.13
C ARG A 111 14.81 -4.42 -24.06
N SER A 112 13.58 -4.24 -23.59
CA SER A 112 12.53 -3.57 -24.38
C SER A 112 12.89 -2.12 -24.72
N ARG A 113 13.51 -1.39 -23.77
CA ARG A 113 13.95 -0.02 -23.99
C ARG A 113 15.11 0.08 -24.98
N ASP A 114 16.09 -0.78 -24.85
CA ASP A 114 17.26 -0.79 -25.74
C ASP A 114 16.85 -1.14 -27.17
N SER A 115 15.91 -2.07 -27.32
CA SER A 115 15.33 -2.43 -28.62
C SER A 115 14.53 -1.27 -29.23
N ALA A 116 13.77 -0.53 -28.43
CA ALA A 116 13.06 0.66 -28.90
C ALA A 116 14.01 1.81 -29.29
N ALA A 117 15.18 1.91 -28.66
CA ALA A 117 16.20 2.90 -28.98
C ALA A 117 17.03 2.54 -30.23
N GLY A 118 17.02 1.26 -30.66
CA GLY A 118 17.91 0.73 -31.70
C GLY A 118 17.31 0.40 -33.06
N VAL A 119 16.01 0.61 -33.32
CA VAL A 119 15.35 0.12 -34.55
C VAL A 119 14.60 1.24 -35.30
N GLY A 120 15.05 1.52 -36.53
CA GLY A 120 14.26 2.20 -37.55
C GLY A 120 13.03 1.36 -37.90
N ALA A 121 11.87 2.00 -37.86
CA ALA A 121 10.56 1.37 -37.95
C ALA A 121 10.39 0.45 -39.17
N ASP A 122 10.21 -0.85 -38.94
CA ASP A 122 9.34 -1.68 -39.76
C ASP A 122 7.93 -1.69 -39.13
N ALA A 123 6.95 -1.30 -39.93
CA ALA A 123 5.58 -1.11 -39.49
C ALA A 123 4.88 -2.48 -39.35
N GLY A 124 4.58 -2.88 -38.12
CA GLY A 124 3.73 -4.05 -37.88
C GLY A 124 3.23 -4.20 -36.45
N SER A 125 4.04 -3.88 -35.43
CA SER A 125 3.63 -3.86 -34.02
C SER A 125 4.69 -3.13 -33.19
N ALA A 126 4.66 -1.79 -33.20
CA ALA A 126 5.54 -1.04 -32.31
C ALA A 126 5.23 -1.42 -30.84
N PRO A 127 6.24 -1.67 -29.99
CA PRO A 127 6.00 -1.85 -28.57
C PRO A 127 5.28 -0.60 -28.04
N GLN A 128 4.20 -0.82 -27.27
CA GLN A 128 3.47 0.27 -26.63
C GLN A 128 4.47 1.13 -25.85
N SER A 129 4.47 2.44 -26.12
CA SER A 129 5.33 3.43 -25.49
C SER A 129 5.69 3.11 -24.03
N LEU A 130 6.99 2.98 -23.76
CA LEU A 130 7.58 2.80 -22.43
C LEU A 130 7.49 4.06 -21.55
N ASP A 131 6.72 5.07 -21.96
CA ASP A 131 6.51 6.28 -21.19
C ASP A 131 6.06 5.93 -19.76
N VAL A 132 6.89 6.30 -18.80
CA VAL A 132 6.66 6.07 -17.37
C VAL A 132 5.51 6.92 -16.84
N HIS A 133 5.13 8.00 -17.54
CA HIS A 133 4.02 8.87 -17.15
C HIS A 133 2.66 8.39 -17.67
N SER A 134 2.65 7.39 -18.55
CA SER A 134 1.43 6.79 -19.09
C SER A 134 0.78 5.84 -18.09
N THR A 135 -0.51 6.03 -17.83
CA THR A 135 -1.29 5.16 -16.94
C THR A 135 -1.46 3.76 -17.54
N ARG A 136 -1.51 2.74 -16.68
CA ARG A 136 -1.68 1.33 -17.05
C ARG A 136 -3.03 0.79 -16.58
N SER A 137 -3.53 -0.24 -17.26
CA SER A 137 -4.76 -0.92 -16.86
C SER A 137 -4.85 -2.33 -17.44
N GLY A 138 -5.61 -3.21 -16.79
CA GLY A 138 -5.84 -4.58 -17.27
C GLY A 138 -4.52 -5.32 -17.57
N ALA A 139 -4.38 -5.81 -18.80
CA ALA A 139 -3.22 -6.57 -19.24
C ALA A 139 -1.91 -5.76 -19.29
N SER A 140 -1.98 -4.42 -19.44
CA SER A 140 -0.79 -3.56 -19.52
C SER A 140 -0.22 -3.16 -18.15
N LEU A 141 -0.91 -3.48 -17.05
CA LEU A 141 -0.40 -3.28 -15.70
C LEU A 141 0.49 -4.47 -15.28
N ALA A 142 1.63 -4.16 -14.66
CA ALA A 142 2.65 -5.13 -14.29
C ALA A 142 3.20 -5.89 -15.51
N GLY A 143 3.44 -5.17 -16.61
CA GLY A 143 3.75 -5.77 -17.90
C GLY A 143 4.99 -6.66 -17.85
N ALA A 144 6.08 -6.20 -17.24
CA ALA A 144 7.32 -6.94 -17.17
C ALA A 144 7.23 -8.13 -16.20
N GLU A 145 6.56 -7.96 -15.07
CA GLU A 145 6.32 -9.03 -14.10
C GLU A 145 5.43 -10.11 -14.70
N ARG A 146 4.44 -9.73 -15.51
CA ARG A 146 3.59 -10.68 -16.25
C ARG A 146 4.41 -11.48 -17.25
N ILE A 147 5.25 -10.83 -18.05
CA ILE A 147 6.12 -11.52 -19.01
C ILE A 147 7.07 -12.47 -18.25
N ALA A 148 7.68 -12.02 -17.16
CA ALA A 148 8.56 -12.86 -16.35
C ALA A 148 7.82 -14.09 -15.78
N LEU A 149 6.58 -13.90 -15.33
CA LEU A 149 5.73 -14.98 -14.84
C LEU A 149 5.34 -15.97 -15.95
N GLU A 150 5.11 -15.50 -17.17
CA GLU A 150 4.85 -16.37 -18.33
C GLU A 150 6.08 -17.23 -18.68
N VAL A 151 7.28 -16.67 -18.61
CA VAL A 151 8.53 -17.44 -18.77
C VAL A 151 8.64 -18.49 -17.65
N ALA A 152 8.40 -18.10 -16.39
CA ALA A 152 8.43 -19.05 -15.27
C ALA A 152 7.38 -20.17 -15.41
N ALA A 153 6.17 -19.85 -15.88
CA ALA A 153 5.10 -20.82 -16.11
C ALA A 153 5.46 -21.86 -17.19
N SER A 154 6.32 -21.49 -18.15
CA SER A 154 6.83 -22.43 -19.18
C SER A 154 7.88 -23.41 -18.65
N GLY A 155 8.38 -23.20 -17.42
CA GLY A 155 9.47 -23.99 -16.84
C GLY A 155 10.87 -23.54 -17.25
N ALA A 156 11.00 -22.41 -17.99
CA ALA A 156 12.28 -21.86 -18.43
C ALA A 156 13.07 -21.11 -17.32
N GLY A 157 12.56 -21.10 -16.10
CA GLY A 157 13.17 -20.47 -14.94
C GLY A 157 12.16 -20.17 -13.85
N VAL A 158 12.56 -19.34 -12.88
CA VAL A 158 11.72 -18.87 -11.77
C VAL A 158 11.74 -17.34 -11.72
N VAL A 159 10.70 -16.72 -11.16
CA VAL A 159 10.67 -15.27 -10.93
C VAL A 159 10.40 -14.97 -9.47
N VAL A 160 11.16 -14.02 -8.89
CA VAL A 160 10.88 -13.49 -7.56
C VAL A 160 10.05 -12.23 -7.69
N LEU A 161 8.90 -12.22 -7.04
CA LEU A 161 7.98 -11.09 -7.04
C LEU A 161 7.64 -10.69 -5.60
N PRO A 162 7.21 -9.43 -5.40
CA PRO A 162 6.42 -9.08 -4.23
C PRO A 162 5.13 -9.92 -4.20
N ASN A 163 4.79 -10.53 -3.06
CA ASN A 163 3.63 -11.41 -2.90
C ASN A 163 2.28 -10.84 -3.42
N SER A 164 2.01 -9.56 -3.19
CA SER A 164 0.87 -8.80 -3.72
C SER A 164 0.81 -8.79 -5.25
N VAL A 165 1.95 -8.66 -5.94
CA VAL A 165 2.01 -8.74 -7.41
C VAL A 165 1.75 -10.18 -7.86
N ALA A 166 2.41 -11.14 -7.22
CA ALA A 166 2.21 -12.56 -7.54
C ALA A 166 0.75 -12.99 -7.37
N ARG A 167 0.05 -12.49 -6.34
CA ARG A 167 -1.39 -12.74 -6.16
C ARG A 167 -2.24 -12.15 -7.28
N VAL A 168 -1.96 -10.91 -7.70
CA VAL A 168 -2.67 -10.26 -8.82
C VAL A 168 -2.46 -11.01 -10.14
N LEU A 169 -1.26 -11.55 -10.35
CA LEU A 169 -0.90 -12.27 -11.57
C LEU A 169 -1.11 -13.78 -11.50
N SER A 170 -1.68 -14.28 -10.39
CA SER A 170 -1.80 -15.71 -10.14
C SER A 170 -2.55 -16.46 -11.25
N ARG A 171 -2.08 -17.67 -11.53
CA ARG A 171 -2.57 -18.55 -12.59
C ARG A 171 -2.39 -20.01 -12.17
N ARG A 172 -3.14 -20.93 -12.78
CA ARG A 172 -3.27 -22.33 -12.30
C ARG A 172 -2.01 -23.17 -12.48
N ASP A 173 -1.21 -22.85 -13.48
CA ASP A 173 0.03 -23.51 -13.89
C ASP A 173 1.27 -22.92 -13.21
N VAL A 174 1.09 -22.05 -12.20
CA VAL A 174 2.17 -21.47 -11.41
C VAL A 174 1.97 -21.76 -9.93
N VAL A 175 3.03 -22.22 -9.28
CA VAL A 175 3.12 -22.28 -7.82
C VAL A 175 3.82 -21.03 -7.28
N ILE A 176 3.32 -20.55 -6.14
CA ILE A 176 3.86 -19.37 -5.43
C ILE A 176 4.27 -19.85 -4.04
N ARG A 177 5.53 -19.61 -3.66
CA ARG A 177 6.08 -19.95 -2.33
C ARG A 177 6.86 -18.78 -1.76
N ARG A 178 6.75 -18.57 -0.44
CA ARG A 178 7.58 -17.56 0.24
C ARG A 178 9.04 -18.00 0.21
N ILE A 179 9.95 -17.02 0.22
CA ILE A 179 11.38 -17.30 0.31
C ILE A 179 11.83 -17.04 1.74
N ALA A 180 12.13 -18.10 2.48
CA ALA A 180 12.67 -18.01 3.83
C ALA A 180 14.10 -17.49 3.80
N GLY A 181 14.43 -16.57 4.71
CA GLY A 181 15.75 -15.95 4.81
C GLY A 181 16.05 -14.87 3.76
N ALA A 182 15.12 -14.56 2.85
CA ALA A 182 15.27 -13.47 1.89
C ALA A 182 14.78 -12.12 2.45
N ALA A 183 15.43 -11.04 2.01
CA ALA A 183 15.03 -9.67 2.35
C ALA A 183 13.63 -9.34 1.81
N GLY A 184 12.82 -8.67 2.64
CA GLY A 184 11.46 -8.25 2.33
C GLY A 184 11.37 -7.11 1.31
N TYR A 185 10.15 -6.67 1.06
CA TYR A 185 9.85 -5.40 0.42
C TYR A 185 9.19 -4.44 1.42
N GLU A 186 9.69 -3.22 1.49
CA GLU A 186 9.05 -2.12 2.22
C GLU A 186 8.18 -1.32 1.26
N THR A 187 6.86 -1.35 1.49
CA THR A 187 5.89 -0.58 0.70
C THR A 187 5.34 0.60 1.50
N GLY A 188 5.35 1.78 0.89
CA GLY A 188 5.00 3.04 1.53
C GLY A 188 4.32 4.02 0.58
N LEU A 189 4.04 5.21 1.10
CA LEU A 189 3.70 6.39 0.30
C LEU A 189 4.86 7.38 0.37
N ALA A 190 5.14 8.03 -0.75
CA ALA A 190 6.09 9.13 -0.85
C ALA A 190 5.48 10.33 -1.58
N TRP A 191 5.98 11.51 -1.25
CA TRP A 191 5.63 12.77 -1.90
C TRP A 191 6.79 13.76 -1.80
N LEU A 192 6.84 14.75 -2.70
CA LEU A 192 7.87 15.78 -2.66
C LEU A 192 7.72 16.67 -1.43
N ARG A 193 8.82 16.97 -0.74
CA ARG A 193 8.84 17.93 0.37
C ARG A 193 8.38 19.32 -0.06
N ALA A 194 8.84 19.75 -1.22
CA ALA A 194 8.48 21.06 -1.79
C ALA A 194 6.99 21.19 -2.14
N ARG A 195 6.23 20.08 -2.17
CA ARG A 195 4.79 20.06 -2.44
C ARG A 195 3.97 19.64 -1.22
N ASP A 196 4.59 19.55 -0.05
CA ASP A 196 3.86 19.18 1.16
C ASP A 196 2.75 20.20 1.44
N SER A 197 1.61 19.70 1.91
CA SER A 197 0.42 20.53 2.16
C SER A 197 -0.50 19.87 3.18
N ASP A 198 -1.38 20.66 3.80
CA ASP A 198 -2.41 20.15 4.71
C ASP A 198 -3.24 19.03 4.07
N LEU A 199 -3.56 19.16 2.77
CA LEU A 199 -4.35 18.18 2.03
C LEU A 199 -3.63 16.82 1.93
N ILE A 200 -2.33 16.84 1.62
CA ILE A 200 -1.49 15.63 1.62
C ILE A 200 -1.42 15.04 3.02
N GLN A 201 -1.20 15.87 4.05
CA GLN A 201 -1.12 15.42 5.45
C GLN A 201 -2.42 14.80 5.97
N GLU A 202 -3.58 15.25 5.49
CA GLU A 202 -4.86 14.60 5.76
C GLU A 202 -4.96 13.24 5.08
N PHE A 203 -4.54 13.15 3.81
CA PHE A 203 -4.58 11.89 3.08
C PHE A 203 -3.66 10.84 3.72
N ILE A 204 -2.43 11.24 4.06
CA ILE A 204 -1.48 10.41 4.80
C ILE A 204 -2.07 10.02 6.17
N GLY A 205 -2.81 10.92 6.82
CA GLY A 205 -3.59 10.61 8.00
C GLY A 205 -4.57 9.46 7.80
N ILE A 206 -5.40 9.54 6.77
CA ILE A 206 -6.38 8.51 6.40
C ILE A 206 -5.68 7.19 6.07
N ALA A 207 -4.57 7.23 5.31
CA ALA A 207 -3.80 6.05 4.95
C ALA A 207 -3.23 5.33 6.20
N ARG A 208 -2.83 6.10 7.22
CA ARG A 208 -2.40 5.57 8.54
C ARG A 208 -3.55 5.21 9.48
N GLY A 209 -4.80 5.30 9.04
CA GLY A 209 -5.98 4.91 9.83
C GLY A 209 -6.49 5.97 10.80
N ARG A 210 -6.15 7.25 10.62
CA ARG A 210 -6.70 8.36 11.42
C ARG A 210 -8.23 8.39 11.29
N LYS A 211 -8.92 8.37 12.44
CA LYS A 211 -10.38 8.48 12.51
C LYS A 211 -10.86 9.91 12.21
N GLU A 212 -12.14 10.03 11.87
CA GLU A 212 -12.84 11.31 11.70
C GLU A 212 -12.92 12.06 13.03
N GLY A 213 -12.86 13.41 13.00
CA GLY A 213 -12.88 14.25 14.21
C GLY A 213 -11.58 14.28 15.02
N SER A 214 -10.46 13.78 14.49
CA SER A 214 -9.15 13.88 15.13
C SER A 214 -8.72 15.35 15.29
N PRO A 215 -8.31 15.82 16.48
CA PRO A 215 -7.95 17.23 16.75
C PRO A 215 -6.70 17.71 16.01
N ARG A 216 -5.98 16.79 15.34
CA ARG A 216 -4.86 17.10 14.43
C ARG A 216 -5.30 17.32 12.97
N SER A 217 -6.60 17.39 12.70
CA SER A 217 -7.13 17.59 11.37
C SER A 217 -7.36 19.09 11.12
N SER A 218 -6.45 19.74 10.40
CA SER A 218 -6.52 21.18 10.12
C SER A 218 -7.69 21.52 9.20
N LEU A 219 -8.00 20.64 8.23
CA LEU A 219 -9.07 20.87 7.23
C LEU A 219 -10.47 20.45 7.70
N SER A 220 -10.57 19.62 8.75
CA SER A 220 -11.85 19.14 9.30
C SER A 220 -12.35 19.99 10.48
N SER A 221 -11.63 21.05 10.84
CA SER A 221 -12.05 21.97 11.91
C SER A 221 -13.18 22.86 11.41
N GLN A 222 -14.40 22.31 11.37
CA GLN A 222 -15.57 23.16 11.52
C GLN A 222 -15.54 23.73 12.93
N GLU A 223 -15.60 25.06 13.00
CA GLU A 223 -15.72 25.83 14.23
C GLU A 223 -16.84 25.23 15.10
N PRO A 224 -16.56 24.83 16.35
CA PRO A 224 -17.62 24.31 17.21
C PRO A 224 -18.67 25.41 17.38
N PRO A 225 -19.98 25.09 17.27
CA PRO A 225 -21.01 26.09 17.49
C PRO A 225 -20.81 26.66 18.90
N ALA A 226 -20.73 27.99 18.96
CA ALA A 226 -20.56 28.73 20.20
C ALA A 226 -21.55 28.19 21.24
N LYS A 227 -21.03 27.62 22.33
CA LYS A 227 -21.87 27.16 23.44
C LYS A 227 -22.60 28.38 24.00
N SER A 228 -23.87 28.55 23.62
CA SER A 228 -24.73 29.55 24.24
C SER A 228 -24.86 29.16 25.71
N ASN A 229 -24.31 29.99 26.57
CA ASN A 229 -24.34 29.82 28.01
C ASN A 229 -25.78 30.05 28.49
N ARG A 230 -26.63 29.02 28.46
CA ARG A 230 -27.93 29.04 29.13
C ARG A 230 -27.75 28.59 30.57
N SER A 231 -27.53 29.56 31.44
CA SER A 231 -27.80 29.42 32.87
C SER A 231 -29.30 29.17 33.09
N PRO A 232 -29.67 28.22 33.95
CA PRO A 232 -30.95 28.31 34.65
C PRO A 232 -30.68 28.71 36.10
N GLY A 233 -30.95 29.98 36.40
CA GLY A 233 -31.24 30.40 37.76
C GLY A 233 -32.61 29.84 38.17
N GLY A 234 -32.67 29.13 39.28
CA GLY A 234 -33.89 28.60 39.85
C GLY A 234 -33.64 28.06 41.25
N GLN A 235 -33.74 28.93 42.24
CA GLN A 235 -33.64 28.61 43.68
C GLN A 235 -34.67 27.54 44.08
N LYS A 236 -34.25 26.58 44.94
CA LYS A 236 -35.08 26.18 46.10
C LYS A 236 -34.28 25.45 47.18
N LEU A 237 -34.19 26.16 48.31
CA LEU A 237 -34.21 25.77 49.72
C LEU A 237 -33.50 24.48 50.21
N ARG A 238 -32.56 24.73 51.14
CA ARG A 238 -32.10 23.83 52.20
C ARG A 238 -33.27 23.30 53.03
N SER A 239 -33.23 22.01 53.34
CA SER A 239 -33.71 21.46 54.62
C SER A 239 -32.69 20.46 55.17
N GLN A 240 -32.32 20.69 56.43
CA GLN A 240 -31.39 19.90 57.24
C GLN A 240 -32.04 18.61 57.80
N SER A 241 -31.17 17.82 58.45
CA SER A 241 -31.43 16.72 59.40
C SER A 241 -31.64 15.34 58.75
N GLY A 242 -31.10 14.23 59.26
CA GLY A 242 -30.44 13.95 60.52
C GLY A 242 -29.76 12.58 60.47
N ALA A 243 -29.11 12.24 61.57
CA ALA A 243 -28.05 11.25 61.70
C ALA A 243 -28.50 9.77 61.87
N ARG A 244 -27.46 8.90 61.81
CA ARG A 244 -27.31 7.55 62.40
C ARG A 244 -28.08 6.41 61.70
N ALA A 245 -27.69 5.14 61.77
CA ALA A 245 -26.47 4.37 62.06
C ALA A 245 -26.92 2.89 62.02
N GLY A 246 -26.03 1.94 61.72
CA GLY A 246 -26.27 0.49 61.94
C GLY A 246 -26.32 -0.30 60.63
N ARG A 247 -25.25 -0.92 60.13
CA ARG A 247 -24.45 -2.07 60.64
C ARG A 247 -25.08 -3.44 60.29
N SER A 248 -24.29 -4.19 59.52
CA SER A 248 -24.14 -5.66 59.45
C SER A 248 -25.29 -6.56 58.99
N GLY A 249 -24.98 -7.44 58.02
CA GLY A 249 -25.72 -8.69 57.82
C GLY A 249 -25.51 -9.43 56.50
N ARG A 250 -24.30 -9.88 56.17
CA ARG A 250 -24.10 -11.15 55.43
C ARG A 250 -24.20 -12.29 56.46
N PRO A 251 -24.43 -13.59 56.14
CA PRO A 251 -24.23 -14.31 54.87
C PRO A 251 -25.47 -15.22 54.55
N ARG A 252 -25.55 -16.21 53.64
CA ARG A 252 -24.62 -17.26 53.18
C ARG A 252 -25.29 -18.05 52.02
N LYS A 253 -24.45 -18.63 51.17
CA LYS A 253 -24.73 -19.68 50.14
C LYS A 253 -25.27 -20.99 50.79
N PRO A 254 -25.91 -21.92 50.05
CA PRO A 254 -25.19 -23.02 49.36
C PRO A 254 -25.78 -23.36 47.95
N ARG A 255 -24.98 -23.62 46.91
CA ARG A 255 -24.32 -24.86 46.42
C ARG A 255 -25.19 -25.76 45.51
N ARG A 256 -24.69 -25.88 44.26
CA ARG A 256 -24.61 -27.05 43.35
C ARG A 256 -25.91 -27.72 42.84
N ARG A 257 -25.97 -27.87 41.51
CA ARG A 257 -25.37 -29.02 40.82
C ARG A 257 -24.75 -28.58 39.51
#